data_AF-S7NGZ2-F1
#
_entry.id   AF-S7NGZ2-F1
#
_cell.length_a   1.000
_cell.length_b   1.000
_cell.length_c   1.000
_cell.angle_alpha   90.00
_cell.angle_beta   90.00
_cell.angle_gamma   90.00
#
_symmetry.space_group_name_H-M   'P 1'
#
loop_
_entity.id
_entity.type
_entity.pdbx_description
1 polymer ?
#
loop_
_entity_poly.entity_id
_entity_poly.type
_entity_poly.pdbx_seq_one_letter_code
_entity_poly.pdbx_strand_id
1 'polypeptide(L)'
;MTLNHVTLRPGPVGGENEWLQDHCMQVGDAYLIVYSITDRASFEKASELRIQLRRARQTEDIPIILVGNKSDLVRCREVSISEGRACAVVFDCKFIETSAAVQHNVKELFEGIVRQVRLRRDSKEKNERRLAYQKRRESIPRKARRFWGKIVAKNNKNMAFKLKSKSCHDLSVL
;
A
#
# COMPACT_ATOMS: atom_id res chain seq x y z
N MET A 1 -15.81 -25.95 -5.13
CA MET A 1 -14.95 -24.74 -5.12
C MET A 1 -13.62 -25.14 -5.72
N THR A 2 -13.29 -24.59 -6.88
CA THR A 2 -12.20 -25.03 -7.75
C THR A 2 -10.83 -24.75 -7.13
N LEU A 3 -10.01 -25.81 -7.01
CA LEU A 3 -8.57 -25.69 -6.79
C LEU A 3 -7.97 -25.08 -8.07
N ASN A 4 -7.38 -23.90 -7.97
CA ASN A 4 -6.55 -23.36 -9.04
C ASN A 4 -5.24 -24.15 -9.07
N HIS A 5 -5.13 -25.04 -10.06
CA HIS A 5 -3.90 -25.75 -10.39
C HIS A 5 -2.89 -24.74 -10.93
N VAL A 6 -1.90 -24.35 -10.11
CA VAL A 6 -0.76 -23.54 -10.56
C VAL A 6 0.23 -24.48 -11.23
N THR A 7 0.18 -24.55 -12.56
CA THR A 7 1.16 -25.28 -13.37
C THR A 7 2.42 -24.43 -13.48
N LEU A 8 3.45 -24.76 -12.70
CA LEU A 8 4.81 -24.22 -12.91
C LEU A 8 5.37 -24.87 -14.18
N ARG A 9 5.43 -24.11 -15.28
CA ARG A 9 6.17 -24.54 -16.48
C ARG A 9 7.66 -24.22 -16.28
N PRO A 10 8.59 -25.14 -16.61
CA PRO A 10 10.01 -24.81 -16.63
C PRO A 10 10.27 -23.77 -17.72
N GLY A 11 10.87 -22.65 -17.34
CA GLY A 11 11.36 -21.63 -18.27
C GLY A 11 12.66 -22.07 -18.95
N PRO A 12 13.04 -21.44 -20.07
CA PRO A 12 14.29 -21.72 -20.77
C PRO A 12 15.51 -21.35 -19.91
N VAL A 13 16.48 -22.27 -19.89
CA VAL A 13 17.71 -22.17 -19.10
C VAL A 13 18.64 -21.14 -19.76
N GLY A 14 18.60 -19.90 -19.27
CA GLY A 14 19.39 -18.78 -19.77
C GLY A 14 18.59 -17.48 -19.77
N GLY A 15 18.50 -16.82 -18.62
CA GLY A 15 17.67 -15.61 -18.43
C GLY A 15 16.72 -15.66 -17.22
N GLU A 16 16.83 -16.71 -16.39
CA GLU A 16 15.91 -16.98 -15.28
C GLU A 16 15.75 -15.79 -14.32
N ASN A 17 16.85 -15.08 -14.00
CA ASN A 17 16.81 -13.94 -13.08
C ASN A 17 16.05 -12.73 -13.66
N GLU A 18 16.21 -12.48 -14.95
CA GLU A 18 15.65 -11.30 -15.62
C GLU A 18 14.15 -11.47 -15.83
N TRP A 19 13.72 -12.66 -16.26
CA TRP A 19 12.30 -12.97 -16.42
C TRP A 19 11.55 -13.03 -15.09
N LEU A 20 12.17 -13.61 -14.04
CA LEU A 20 11.58 -13.63 -12.70
C LEU A 20 11.45 -12.22 -12.13
N GLN A 21 12.43 -11.37 -12.35
CA GLN A 21 12.39 -9.97 -11.92
C GLN A 21 11.27 -9.20 -12.62
N ASP A 22 11.18 -9.30 -13.95
CA ASP A 22 10.13 -8.63 -14.74
C ASP A 22 8.73 -9.10 -14.34
N HIS A 23 8.55 -10.42 -14.15
CA HIS A 23 7.27 -10.96 -13.71
C HIS A 23 6.91 -10.48 -12.30
N CYS A 24 7.85 -10.53 -11.36
CA CYS A 24 7.63 -10.09 -9.98
C CYS A 24 7.25 -8.61 -9.91
N MET A 25 7.85 -7.76 -10.75
CA MET A 25 7.51 -6.33 -10.85
C MET A 25 6.09 -6.06 -11.37
N GLN A 26 5.46 -7.03 -12.03
CA GLN A 26 4.12 -6.91 -12.64
C GLN A 26 2.99 -7.54 -11.82
N VAL A 27 3.28 -8.40 -10.84
CA VAL A 27 2.23 -9.17 -10.14
C VAL A 27 2.22 -9.02 -8.62
N GLY A 28 3.24 -8.41 -8.02
CA GLY A 28 3.35 -8.29 -6.57
C GLY A 28 2.26 -7.41 -5.94
N ASP A 29 1.61 -7.93 -4.90
CA ASP A 29 0.70 -7.19 -4.00
C ASP A 29 1.46 -6.25 -3.03
N ALA A 30 2.78 -6.47 -2.89
CA ALA A 30 3.67 -5.78 -1.98
C ALA A 30 5.14 -6.01 -2.39
N TYR A 31 6.04 -5.08 -2.04
CA TYR A 31 7.47 -5.25 -2.32
C TYR A 31 8.34 -4.93 -1.11
N LEU A 32 9.35 -5.77 -0.92
CA LEU A 32 10.48 -5.51 -0.03
C LEU A 32 11.70 -5.28 -0.92
N ILE A 33 12.28 -4.09 -0.85
CA ILE A 33 13.51 -3.77 -1.59
C ILE A 33 14.65 -3.82 -0.60
N VAL A 34 15.49 -4.83 -0.71
CA VAL A 34 16.52 -5.13 0.30
C VAL A 34 17.90 -4.74 -0.25
N TYR A 35 18.68 -4.04 0.57
CA TYR A 35 20.10 -3.80 0.34
C TYR A 35 20.91 -4.24 1.56
N SER A 36 22.23 -4.33 1.43
CA SER A 36 23.14 -4.60 2.55
C SER A 36 23.73 -3.30 3.05
N ILE A 37 23.69 -3.02 4.36
CA ILE A 37 24.27 -1.77 4.90
C ILE A 37 25.80 -1.69 4.72
N THR A 38 26.44 -2.82 4.42
CA THR A 38 27.87 -2.97 4.18
C THR A 38 28.25 -2.98 2.69
N ASP A 39 27.33 -2.61 1.80
CA ASP A 39 27.57 -2.61 0.35
C ASP A 39 26.80 -1.44 -0.27
N ARG A 40 27.53 -0.36 -0.57
CA ARG A 40 27.03 0.85 -1.21
C ARG A 40 26.37 0.57 -2.56
N ALA A 41 26.95 -0.31 -3.38
CA ALA A 41 26.41 -0.63 -4.70
C ALA A 41 25.04 -1.32 -4.59
N SER A 42 24.83 -2.16 -3.58
CA SER A 42 23.51 -2.75 -3.32
C SER A 42 22.43 -1.71 -2.99
N PHE A 43 22.80 -0.62 -2.31
CA PHE A 43 21.89 0.48 -1.97
C PHE A 43 21.51 1.33 -3.19
N GLU A 44 22.48 1.59 -4.07
CA GLU A 44 22.24 2.26 -5.36
C GLU A 44 21.31 1.40 -6.23
N LYS A 45 21.55 0.09 -6.30
CA LYS A 45 20.68 -0.82 -7.05
C LYS A 45 19.27 -0.89 -6.47
N ALA A 46 19.11 -0.90 -5.15
CA ALA A 46 17.80 -0.82 -4.51
C ALA A 46 17.02 0.45 -4.91
N SER A 47 17.72 1.58 -5.02
CA SER A 47 17.14 2.85 -5.49
C SER A 47 16.71 2.77 -6.95
N GLU A 48 17.52 2.14 -7.81
CA GLU A 48 17.17 1.89 -9.22
C GLU A 48 15.92 1.00 -9.34
N LEU A 49 15.87 -0.12 -8.60
CA LEU A 49 14.72 -1.02 -8.57
C LEU A 49 13.44 -0.30 -8.16
N ARG A 50 13.52 0.61 -7.19
CA ARG A 50 12.38 1.42 -6.75
C ARG A 50 11.86 2.35 -7.86
N ILE A 51 12.77 2.94 -8.64
CA ILE A 51 12.43 3.79 -9.79
C ILE A 51 11.78 2.94 -10.88
N GLN A 52 12.36 1.79 -11.21
CA GLN A 52 11.81 0.88 -12.21
C GLN A 52 10.40 0.40 -11.82
N LEU A 53 10.21 0.01 -10.55
CA LEU A 53 8.91 -0.40 -10.02
C LEU A 53 7.90 0.74 -10.07
N ARG A 54 8.30 1.98 -9.76
CA ARG A 54 7.43 3.15 -9.91
C ARG A 54 6.94 3.29 -11.33
N ARG A 55 7.84 3.14 -12.32
CA ARG A 55 7.53 3.29 -13.74
C ARG A 55 6.57 2.21 -14.23
N ALA A 56 6.76 0.97 -13.79
CA ALA A 56 5.92 -0.17 -14.17
C ALA A 56 4.52 -0.13 -13.54
N ARG A 57 4.38 0.41 -12.31
CA ARG A 57 3.15 0.31 -11.49
C ARG A 57 2.63 1.69 -11.04
N GLN A 58 2.66 2.70 -11.93
CA GLN A 58 2.41 4.10 -11.58
C GLN A 58 1.04 4.37 -10.93
N THR A 59 0.00 3.64 -11.35
CA THR A 59 -1.39 3.84 -10.93
C THR A 59 -1.78 3.03 -9.69
N GLU A 60 -0.88 2.19 -9.18
CA GLU A 60 -1.16 1.29 -8.07
C GLU A 60 -0.57 1.83 -6.77
N ASP A 61 -1.39 1.90 -5.71
CA ASP A 61 -0.92 2.14 -4.34
C ASP A 61 -0.44 0.80 -3.75
N ILE A 62 0.78 0.41 -4.11
CA ILE A 62 1.40 -0.83 -3.63
C ILE A 62 2.28 -0.53 -2.42
N PRO A 63 2.15 -1.27 -1.30
CA PRO A 63 3.02 -1.10 -0.15
C PRO A 63 4.46 -1.51 -0.49
N ILE A 64 5.41 -0.61 -0.24
CA ILE A 64 6.83 -0.82 -0.44
C ILE A 64 7.59 -0.51 0.87
N ILE A 65 8.51 -1.39 1.24
CA ILE A 65 9.44 -1.18 2.35
C ILE A 65 10.87 -1.33 1.84
N LEU A 66 11.69 -0.29 2.05
CA LEU A 66 13.13 -0.34 1.86
C LEU A 66 13.79 -0.94 3.11
N VAL A 67 14.65 -1.94 2.90
CA VAL A 67 15.21 -2.76 3.99
C VAL A 67 16.74 -2.70 3.94
N GLY A 68 17.35 -2.14 4.98
CA GLY A 68 18.80 -2.22 5.20
C GLY A 68 19.15 -3.48 5.98
N ASN A 69 19.59 -4.54 5.29
CA ASN A 69 19.97 -5.81 5.91
C ASN A 69 21.43 -5.80 6.40
N LYS A 70 21.77 -6.79 7.23
CA LYS A 70 23.09 -6.96 7.89
C LYS A 70 23.41 -5.86 8.90
N SER A 71 22.39 -5.35 9.59
CA SER A 71 22.53 -4.31 10.64
C SER A 71 23.48 -4.68 11.78
N ASP A 72 23.76 -5.96 11.97
CA ASP A 72 24.75 -6.51 12.90
C ASP A 72 26.20 -6.15 12.53
N LEU A 73 26.50 -5.89 11.25
CA LEU A 73 27.85 -5.59 10.76
C LEU A 73 28.20 -4.09 10.85
N VAL A 74 28.02 -3.50 12.03
CA VAL A 74 28.17 -2.04 12.26
C VAL A 74 29.55 -1.50 11.84
N ARG A 75 30.62 -2.28 12.05
CA ARG A 75 32.00 -1.87 11.72
C ARG A 75 32.29 -1.83 10.21
N CYS A 76 31.49 -2.53 9.41
CA CYS A 76 31.61 -2.59 7.95
C CYS A 76 30.55 -1.71 7.27
N ARG A 77 29.89 -0.81 8.00
CA ARG A 77 28.78 -0.01 7.48
C ARG A 77 29.30 1.01 6.45
N GLU A 78 28.74 0.93 5.24
CA GLU A 78 28.99 1.87 4.15
C GLU A 78 27.81 2.83 3.94
N VAL A 79 26.60 2.43 4.36
CA VAL A 79 25.36 3.21 4.22
C VAL A 79 24.82 3.57 5.60
N SER A 80 24.67 4.88 5.87
CA SER A 80 24.17 5.37 7.16
C SER A 80 22.66 5.12 7.32
N ILE A 81 22.19 5.00 8.56
CA ILE A 81 20.75 4.86 8.87
C ILE A 81 19.97 6.08 8.36
N SER A 82 20.54 7.28 8.53
CA SER A 82 19.96 8.54 8.08
C SER A 82 19.78 8.58 6.56
N GLU A 83 20.76 8.07 5.82
CA GLU A 83 20.71 8.00 4.37
C GLU A 83 19.65 7.02 3.86
N GLY A 84 19.60 5.80 4.42
CA GLY A 84 18.53 4.85 4.10
C GLY A 84 17.14 5.40 4.39
N ARG A 85 16.98 6.11 5.51
CA ARG A 85 15.73 6.77 5.89
C ARG A 85 15.37 7.91 4.93
N ALA A 86 16.33 8.77 4.58
CA ALA A 86 16.12 9.86 3.63
C ALA A 86 15.70 9.35 2.25
N CYS A 87 16.38 8.31 1.77
CA CYS A 87 16.03 7.63 0.52
C CYS A 87 14.60 7.07 0.55
N ALA A 88 14.20 6.41 1.64
CA ALA A 88 12.83 5.93 1.79
C ALA A 88 11.79 7.06 1.79
N VAL A 89 12.08 8.23 2.39
CA VAL A 89 11.21 9.40 2.32
C VAL A 89 11.06 9.92 0.89
N VAL A 90 12.18 10.07 0.17
CA VAL A 90 12.19 10.51 -1.24
C VAL A 90 11.34 9.57 -2.11
N PHE A 91 11.41 8.27 -1.84
CA PHE A 91 10.68 7.26 -2.60
C PHE A 91 9.29 6.90 -2.05
N ASP A 92 8.79 7.61 -1.04
CA ASP A 92 7.50 7.31 -0.38
C ASP A 92 7.37 5.82 0.05
N CYS A 93 8.43 5.31 0.66
CA CYS A 93 8.52 3.95 1.18
C CYS A 93 8.57 3.97 2.72
N LYS A 94 8.23 2.86 3.36
CA LYS A 94 8.67 2.64 4.74
C LYS A 94 10.13 2.16 4.76
N PHE A 95 10.79 2.33 5.90
CA PHE A 95 12.18 1.92 6.10
C PHE A 95 12.34 1.10 7.38
N ILE A 96 13.16 0.06 7.32
CA ILE A 96 13.57 -0.73 8.48
C ILE A 96 14.97 -1.31 8.23
N GLU A 97 15.78 -1.40 9.27
CA GLU A 97 17.03 -2.18 9.23
C GLU A 97 16.81 -3.53 9.90
N THR A 98 17.36 -4.58 9.28
CA THR A 98 17.23 -5.97 9.76
C THR A 98 18.59 -6.64 9.86
N SER A 99 18.66 -7.73 10.61
CA SER A 99 19.72 -8.71 10.47
C SER A 99 19.10 -10.09 10.36
N ALA A 100 19.24 -10.70 9.19
CA ALA A 100 18.87 -12.11 9.02
C ALA A 100 19.72 -13.04 9.89
N ALA A 101 21.01 -12.71 10.08
CA ALA A 101 21.97 -13.55 10.80
C ALA A 101 21.61 -13.70 12.28
N VAL A 102 21.18 -12.61 12.93
CA VAL A 102 20.76 -12.63 14.34
C VAL A 102 19.24 -12.50 14.52
N GLN A 103 18.47 -12.69 13.45
CA GLN A 103 17.01 -12.59 13.42
C GLN A 103 16.44 -11.26 13.96
N HIS A 104 17.21 -10.18 13.88
CA HIS A 104 16.79 -8.85 14.34
C HIS A 104 15.84 -8.17 13.33
N ASN A 105 14.68 -7.70 13.81
CA ASN A 105 13.64 -7.00 13.04
C ASN A 105 13.01 -7.79 11.87
N VAL A 106 13.33 -9.08 11.72
CA VAL A 106 12.81 -9.90 10.61
C VAL A 106 11.31 -10.13 10.77
N LYS A 107 10.84 -10.43 11.99
CA LYS A 107 9.42 -10.62 12.27
C LYS A 107 8.62 -9.35 12.04
N GLU A 108 9.13 -8.23 12.53
CA GLU A 108 8.55 -6.89 12.42
C GLU A 108 8.44 -6.45 10.96
N LEU A 109 9.42 -6.78 10.12
CA LEU A 109 9.39 -6.55 8.68
C LEU A 109 8.21 -7.28 8.03
N PHE A 110 8.05 -8.58 8.29
CA PHE A 110 6.97 -9.38 7.70
C PHE A 110 5.59 -8.98 8.23
N GLU A 111 5.45 -8.75 9.54
CA GLU A 111 4.20 -8.24 10.11
C GLU A 111 3.86 -6.86 9.56
N GLY A 112 4.87 -6.01 9.39
CA GLY A 112 4.76 -4.67 8.82
C GLY A 112 4.18 -4.70 7.41
N ILE A 113 4.75 -5.49 6.51
CA ILE A 113 4.29 -5.53 5.11
C ILE A 113 2.89 -6.14 4.98
N VAL A 114 2.59 -7.21 5.71
CA VAL A 114 1.26 -7.83 5.72
C VAL A 114 0.20 -6.84 6.22
N ARG A 115 0.51 -6.09 7.29
CA ARG A 115 -0.37 -5.04 7.80
C ARG A 115 -0.60 -3.95 6.76
N GLN A 116 0.43 -3.52 6.03
CA GLN A 116 0.29 -2.50 4.99
C GLN A 116 -0.60 -2.96 3.82
N VAL A 117 -0.49 -4.23 3.40
CA VAL A 117 -1.37 -4.82 2.38
C VAL A 117 -2.84 -4.78 2.84
N ARG A 118 -3.11 -5.24 4.06
CA ARG A 118 -4.48 -5.26 4.63
C ARG A 118 -5.08 -3.86 4.70
N LEU A 119 -4.33 -2.89 5.22
CA LEU A 119 -4.80 -1.50 5.35
C LEU A 119 -5.19 -0.88 4.01
N ARG A 120 -4.42 -1.14 2.95
CA ARG A 120 -4.70 -0.61 1.60
C ARG A 120 -5.91 -1.28 0.96
N ARG A 121 -6.04 -2.60 1.09
CA ARG A 121 -7.23 -3.34 0.63
C ARG A 121 -8.50 -2.82 1.30
N ASP A 122 -8.50 -2.73 2.63
CA ASP A 122 -9.65 -2.23 3.40
C ASP A 122 -10.02 -0.78 3.04
N SER A 123 -9.01 0.06 2.81
CA SER A 123 -9.21 1.47 2.44
C SER A 123 -9.84 1.61 1.06
N LYS A 124 -9.36 0.80 0.09
CA LYS A 124 -9.91 0.75 -1.26
C LYS A 124 -11.38 0.32 -1.25
N GLU A 125 -11.72 -0.75 -0.54
CA GLU A 125 -13.12 -1.23 -0.42
C GLU A 125 -14.04 -0.18 0.24
N LYS A 126 -13.59 0.46 1.32
CA LYS A 126 -14.36 1.53 1.99
C LYS A 126 -14.61 2.72 1.07
N ASN A 127 -13.60 3.11 0.28
CA ASN A 127 -13.73 4.20 -0.68
C ASN A 127 -14.73 3.87 -1.79
N GLU A 128 -14.65 2.67 -2.37
CA GLU A 128 -15.59 2.20 -3.38
C GLU A 128 -17.04 2.16 -2.86
N ARG A 129 -17.25 1.64 -1.64
CA ARG A 129 -18.57 1.65 -0.99
C ARG A 129 -19.11 3.06 -0.77
N ARG A 130 -18.25 4.02 -0.36
CA ARG A 130 -18.63 5.43 -0.19
C ARG A 130 -19.04 6.09 -1.51
N LEU A 131 -18.25 5.89 -2.56
CA LEU A 131 -18.53 6.41 -3.90
C LEU A 131 -19.83 5.81 -4.48
N ALA A 132 -20.06 4.50 -4.28
CA ALA A 132 -21.31 3.85 -4.66
C ALA A 132 -22.52 4.42 -3.91
N TYR A 133 -22.38 4.70 -2.60
CA TYR A 133 -23.43 5.32 -1.80
C TYR A 133 -23.75 6.75 -2.27
N GLN A 134 -22.74 7.56 -2.59
CA GLN A 134 -22.93 8.91 -3.14
C GLN A 134 -23.67 8.87 -4.48
N LYS A 135 -23.22 8.05 -5.44
CA LYS A 135 -23.90 7.86 -6.73
C LYS A 135 -25.36 7.44 -6.56
N ARG A 136 -25.64 6.52 -5.63
CA ARG A 136 -27.02 6.07 -5.35
C ARG A 136 -27.89 7.19 -4.75
N ARG A 137 -27.32 8.15 -4.02
CA ARG A 137 -28.07 9.29 -3.47
C ARG A 137 -28.34 10.39 -4.49
N GLU A 138 -27.43 10.56 -5.44
CA GLU A 138 -27.58 11.50 -6.55
C GLU A 138 -28.60 11.01 -7.58
N SER A 139 -28.66 9.69 -7.80
CA SER A 139 -29.63 9.08 -8.74
C SER A 139 -31.07 8.99 -8.20
N ILE A 140 -31.33 9.25 -6.92
CA ILE A 140 -32.70 9.28 -6.40
C ILE A 140 -33.36 10.62 -6.83
N PRO A 141 -34.47 10.59 -7.59
CA PRO A 141 -35.17 11.81 -8.00
C PRO A 141 -35.57 12.68 -6.80
N ARG A 142 -35.51 14.01 -6.94
CA ARG A 142 -35.81 14.97 -5.85
C ARG A 142 -37.16 14.70 -5.17
N LYS A 143 -38.17 14.26 -5.93
CA LYS A 143 -39.51 13.89 -5.42
C LYS A 143 -39.47 12.64 -4.52
N ALA A 144 -38.71 11.61 -4.93
CA ALA A 144 -38.54 10.39 -4.15
C ALA A 144 -37.77 10.65 -2.84
N ARG A 145 -36.70 11.47 -2.86
CA ARG A 145 -35.99 11.88 -1.63
C ARG A 145 -36.90 12.54 -0.59
N ARG A 146 -37.82 13.42 -1.02
CA ARG A 146 -38.80 14.07 -0.14
C ARG A 146 -39.82 13.06 0.43
N PHE A 147 -40.27 12.13 -0.39
CA PHE A 147 -41.22 11.10 0.03
C PHE A 147 -40.60 10.13 1.05
N TRP A 148 -39.40 9.62 0.78
CA TRP A 148 -38.65 8.77 1.71
C TRP A 148 -38.31 9.50 3.02
N GLY A 149 -37.98 10.80 2.96
CA GLY A 149 -37.76 11.62 4.16
C GLY A 149 -39.00 11.73 5.06
N LYS A 150 -40.20 11.84 4.46
CA LYS A 150 -41.47 11.85 5.21
C LYS A 150 -41.81 10.49 5.82
N ILE A 151 -41.48 9.38 5.13
CA ILE A 151 -41.73 8.03 5.62
C ILE A 151 -40.79 7.67 6.79
N VAL A 152 -39.50 7.97 6.67
CA VAL A 152 -38.52 7.69 7.73
C VAL A 152 -38.81 8.50 9.00
N ALA A 153 -39.26 9.75 8.87
CA ALA A 153 -39.68 10.59 10.00
C ALA A 153 -40.97 10.10 10.70
N LYS A 154 -41.85 9.41 9.97
CA LYS A 154 -43.13 8.92 10.51
C LYS A 154 -42.97 7.62 11.31
N ASN A 155 -41.93 6.83 11.03
CA ASN A 155 -41.72 5.51 11.64
C ASN A 155 -40.78 5.46 12.86
N ASN A 156 -40.07 6.55 13.22
CA ASN A 156 -39.21 6.54 14.41
C ASN A 156 -39.08 7.91 15.10
N LYS A 157 -39.85 8.13 16.17
CA LYS A 157 -39.90 9.40 16.93
C LYS A 157 -38.57 9.74 17.64
N ASN A 158 -37.65 8.79 17.83
CA ASN A 158 -36.42 8.98 18.59
C ASN A 158 -35.21 9.47 17.77
N MET A 159 -35.30 9.59 16.44
CA MET A 159 -34.18 10.01 15.57
C MET A 159 -34.32 11.41 14.98
N ALA A 160 -35.40 12.13 15.27
CA ALA A 160 -35.59 13.52 14.83
C ALA A 160 -34.54 14.49 15.42
N PHE A 161 -33.89 14.12 16.53
CA PHE A 161 -32.96 14.99 17.24
C PHE A 161 -31.50 14.93 16.75
N LYS A 162 -31.11 13.95 15.91
CA LYS A 162 -29.70 13.77 15.51
C LYS A 162 -29.34 14.20 14.08
N LEU A 163 -30.31 14.74 13.34
CA LEU A 163 -30.12 15.25 11.97
C LEU A 163 -29.71 16.74 11.90
N LYS A 164 -29.45 17.39 13.04
CA LYS A 164 -29.12 18.82 13.12
C LYS A 164 -27.61 19.16 13.08
N SER A 165 -26.72 18.22 12.77
CA SER A 165 -25.29 18.55 12.67
C SER A 165 -24.64 17.91 11.44
N LYS A 166 -24.55 18.72 10.37
CA LYS A 166 -23.40 18.84 9.45
C LYS A 166 -23.70 19.91 8.38
N SER A 167 -23.41 21.15 8.72
CA SER A 167 -23.00 22.22 7.80
C SER A 167 -21.52 22.49 8.17
N CYS A 168 -20.55 22.63 7.28
CA CYS A 168 -20.54 23.50 6.11
C CYS A 168 -19.76 22.89 4.94
N HIS A 169 -20.22 23.19 3.72
CA HIS A 169 -19.35 23.39 2.58
C HIS A 169 -19.15 24.91 2.42
N ASP A 170 -18.01 25.26 1.82
CA ASP A 170 -17.62 26.56 1.24
C ASP A 170 -16.96 27.60 2.17
N LEU A 171 -15.62 27.58 2.16
CA LEU A 171 -14.83 28.80 2.01
C LEU A 171 -13.78 28.52 0.94
N SER A 172 -14.06 28.98 -0.27
CA SER A 172 -13.03 29.54 -1.14
C SER A 172 -12.56 30.87 -0.53
N VAL A 173 -11.28 31.20 -0.77
CA VAL A 173 -10.61 32.52 -0.71
C VAL A 173 -9.28 32.46 0.09
N LEU A 174 -8.20 32.72 -0.68
CA LEU A 174 -6.77 32.95 -0.39
C LEU A 174 -5.89 31.74 -0.07
#